data_AF-A0AAU7CHW7-F1
#
_entry.id   AF-A0AAU7CHW7-F1
#
_cell.length_a   1.000
_cell.length_b   1.000
_cell.length_c   1.000
_cell.angle_alpha   90.00
_cell.angle_beta   90.00
_cell.angle_gamma   90.00
#
_symmetry.space_group_name_H-M   'P 1'
#
loop_
_entity.id
_entity.type
_entity.pdbx_description
1 polymer ?
#
loop_
_entity_poly.entity_id
_entity_poly.type
_entity_poly.pdbx_seq_one_letter_code
_entity_poly.pdbx_strand_id
1 'polypeptide(L)'
;MNESEWISGTHPWNMLRFLEPRANQRKLQLFAVACCRRASPLSNDPRHQELVEAAEQFAEGLLTADAFEQIRDTVAELPETNPENAPWGPSCYMTAATLHARGDGSAKFAASFAARGLASLAGEEDSPEWLAVLTAEETAQCDRLRDIFGSPFRPFRFPPAWLANEGRPARELAREIEAKIRHEQEDLAALADLLERAGCDDRSVINHCRTPGTHVRGCWVLDALLGRDSAVREGLTTEADWQSCGDPAPILHFLRGKGTERKWRLFAVACCRRIEHLITDERSRHAMEMAARSAEGAATKEEMEKARAIAQEVQDETFRAEYSVEAEENFCMTPRHAEFCRRSLVARAARSAVCRDPRTPDAELARDEAEAWRPSDEWAGGALRFHIYENMHEYNTSNWQAEVVKQAVHVVDTAERRAHSEILCDLFGELFGPPGINGAWLPIGEDKQEAWCTLPSALVFNFRREWLTWNRGALPNLARSIYEAEQFDRLPILADALETAGCTESAILNHLRGPGPHHRGCWVLDLLLGWGSHH
;
A
#
# COMPACT_ATOMS: atom_id res chain seq x y z
N MET A 1 -6.70 11.20 8.56
CA MET A 1 -6.65 12.60 8.09
C MET A 1 -7.18 12.61 6.67
N ASN A 2 -8.13 13.48 6.35
CA ASN A 2 -8.61 13.72 4.98
C ASN A 2 -8.00 15.01 4.37
N GLU A 3 -8.27 15.27 3.09
CA GLU A 3 -7.70 16.42 2.38
C GLU A 3 -8.09 17.78 3.00
N SER A 4 -9.33 17.93 3.48
CA SER A 4 -9.78 19.17 4.15
C SER A 4 -9.04 19.40 5.48
N GLU A 5 -8.87 18.34 6.27
CA GLU A 5 -8.11 18.37 7.52
C GLU A 5 -6.62 18.68 7.28
N TRP A 6 -6.06 18.21 6.15
CA TRP A 6 -4.69 18.54 5.76
C TRP A 6 -4.53 20.01 5.37
N ILE A 7 -5.45 20.55 4.58
CA ILE A 7 -5.41 21.96 4.13
C ILE A 7 -5.60 22.91 5.31
N SER A 8 -6.51 22.59 6.25
CA SER A 8 -6.87 23.49 7.36
C SER A 8 -6.14 23.21 8.69
N GLY A 9 -5.42 22.09 8.81
CA GLY A 9 -4.79 21.68 10.06
C GLY A 9 -3.72 22.66 10.55
N THR A 10 -3.72 22.95 11.85
CA THR A 10 -2.75 23.85 12.49
C THR A 10 -1.85 23.13 13.50
N HIS A 11 -1.93 21.80 13.57
CA HIS A 11 -1.17 20.99 14.50
C HIS A 11 -0.28 19.97 13.74
N PRO A 12 1.06 20.16 13.72
CA PRO A 12 1.96 19.37 12.89
C PRO A 12 2.01 17.90 13.32
N TRP A 13 1.80 17.61 14.60
CA TRP A 13 1.75 16.25 15.14
C TRP A 13 0.74 15.34 14.41
N ASN A 14 -0.46 15.86 14.12
CA ASN A 14 -1.50 15.08 13.44
C ASN A 14 -1.13 14.82 11.97
N MET A 15 -0.50 15.79 11.32
CA MET A 15 -0.02 15.67 9.94
C MET A 15 1.15 14.67 9.86
N LEU A 16 2.11 14.75 10.78
CA LEU A 16 3.24 13.83 10.85
C LEU A 16 2.80 12.41 11.21
N ARG A 17 1.88 12.22 12.14
CA ARG A 17 1.30 10.90 12.44
C ARG A 17 0.63 10.28 11.21
N PHE A 18 0.04 11.11 10.36
CA PHE A 18 -0.50 10.65 9.08
C PHE A 18 0.62 10.34 8.07
N LEU A 19 1.66 11.17 7.98
CA LEU A 19 2.75 11.01 7.02
C LEU A 19 3.77 9.93 7.37
N GLU A 20 4.17 9.74 8.63
CA GLU A 20 5.26 8.83 9.03
C GLU A 20 5.20 7.42 8.41
N PRO A 21 4.04 6.72 8.36
CA PRO A 21 3.96 5.40 7.72
C PRO A 21 3.86 5.44 6.18
N ARG A 22 3.81 6.63 5.58
CA ARG A 22 3.35 6.92 4.20
C ARG A 22 4.35 7.73 3.38
N ALA A 23 5.15 8.56 4.04
CA ALA A 23 6.06 9.53 3.46
C ALA A 23 7.39 8.89 3.08
N ASN A 24 8.03 9.44 2.05
CA ASN A 24 9.42 9.14 1.79
C ASN A 24 10.30 9.69 2.93
N GLN A 25 11.22 8.87 3.43
CA GLN A 25 12.17 9.18 4.49
C GLN A 25 12.96 10.47 4.24
N ARG A 26 13.39 10.70 2.99
CA ARG A 26 14.07 11.93 2.58
C ARG A 26 13.26 13.19 2.92
N LYS A 27 11.95 13.17 2.66
CA LYS A 27 11.09 14.34 2.90
C LYS A 27 10.87 14.60 4.39
N LEU A 28 10.77 13.54 5.20
CA LEU A 28 10.69 13.66 6.66
C LEU A 28 11.97 14.25 7.25
N GLN A 29 13.14 13.87 6.71
CA GLN A 29 14.44 14.44 7.09
C GLN A 29 14.53 15.93 6.72
N LEU A 30 14.16 16.30 5.49
CA LEU A 30 14.19 17.70 5.06
C LEU A 30 13.25 18.59 5.89
N PHE A 31 12.10 18.05 6.31
CA PHE A 31 11.23 18.74 7.26
C PHE A 31 11.89 18.92 8.64
N ALA A 32 12.51 17.88 9.18
CA ALA A 32 13.23 17.98 10.45
C ALA A 32 14.39 18.99 10.40
N VAL A 33 15.15 19.00 9.29
CA VAL A 33 16.20 19.99 8.99
C VAL A 33 15.62 21.41 8.96
N ALA A 34 14.48 21.62 8.30
CA ALA A 34 13.83 22.92 8.24
C ALA A 34 13.40 23.43 9.63
N CYS A 35 12.87 22.54 10.49
CA CYS A 35 12.57 22.87 11.89
C CYS A 35 13.84 23.23 12.68
N CYS A 36 14.93 22.46 12.53
CA CYS A 36 16.18 22.74 13.23
C CYS A 36 16.83 24.06 12.76
N ARG A 37 16.81 24.35 11.45
CA ARG A 37 17.28 25.64 10.92
C ARG A 37 16.47 26.80 11.49
N ARG A 38 15.15 26.64 11.62
CA ARG A 38 14.29 27.67 12.23
C ARG A 38 14.61 27.90 13.70
N ALA A 39 15.03 26.84 14.41
CA ALA A 39 15.45 26.85 15.80
C ALA A 39 16.91 27.29 16.02
N SER A 40 17.65 27.72 14.99
CA SER A 40 19.05 28.16 15.13
C SER A 40 19.30 29.23 16.20
N PRO A 41 18.36 30.15 16.55
CA PRO A 41 18.59 31.11 17.64
C PRO A 41 18.73 30.49 19.04
N LEU A 42 18.43 29.20 19.22
CA LEU A 42 18.45 28.53 20.51
C LEU A 42 19.86 28.18 21.02
N SER A 43 20.84 28.10 20.12
CA SER A 43 22.24 27.83 20.48
C SER A 43 23.19 28.44 19.45
N ASN A 44 24.34 28.91 19.93
CA ASN A 44 25.44 29.39 19.09
C ASN A 44 26.55 28.34 18.91
N ASP A 45 26.36 27.11 19.40
CA ASP A 45 27.35 26.05 19.23
C ASP A 45 27.40 25.60 17.76
N PRO A 46 28.56 25.68 17.09
CA PRO A 46 28.68 25.37 15.66
C PRO A 46 28.34 23.91 15.33
N ARG A 47 28.46 22.98 16.29
CA ARG A 47 28.16 21.55 16.07
C ARG A 47 26.71 21.31 15.68
N HIS A 48 25.78 22.12 16.18
CA HIS A 48 24.38 22.02 15.76
C HIS A 48 24.20 22.39 14.29
N GLN A 49 24.89 23.43 13.82
CA GLN A 49 24.85 23.82 12.42
C GLN A 49 25.46 22.73 11.53
N GLU A 50 26.63 22.20 11.93
CA GLU A 50 27.30 21.11 11.23
C GLU A 50 26.41 19.86 11.12
N LEU A 51 25.72 19.47 12.21
CA LEU A 51 24.80 18.33 12.19
C LEU A 51 23.57 18.58 11.33
N VAL A 52 23.02 19.79 11.32
CA VAL A 52 21.88 20.15 10.45
C VAL A 52 22.28 20.12 8.97
N GLU A 53 23.48 20.60 8.64
CA GLU A 53 24.03 20.50 7.28
C GLU A 53 24.32 19.04 6.89
N ALA A 54 24.87 18.24 7.80
CA ALA A 54 25.08 16.81 7.58
C ALA A 54 23.76 16.06 7.37
N ALA A 55 22.71 16.37 8.13
CA ALA A 55 21.38 15.77 7.97
C ALA A 55 20.77 16.09 6.61
N GLU A 56 20.95 17.32 6.12
CA GLU A 56 20.52 17.71 4.79
C GLU A 56 21.29 16.97 3.69
N GLN A 57 22.62 16.87 3.80
CA GLN A 57 23.45 16.11 2.86
C GLN A 57 23.11 14.62 2.88
N PHE A 58 22.82 14.06 4.06
CA PHE A 58 22.37 12.69 4.21
C PHE A 58 21.02 12.46 3.51
N ALA A 59 20.06 13.38 3.67
CA ALA A 59 18.77 13.32 2.99
C ALA A 59 18.89 13.38 1.46
N GLU A 60 19.87 14.12 0.95
CA GLU A 60 20.19 14.18 -0.49
C GLU A 60 21.07 13.01 -0.98
N GLY A 61 21.44 12.06 -0.10
CA GLY A 61 22.28 10.91 -0.45
C GLY A 61 23.74 11.26 -0.72
N LEU A 62 24.19 12.44 -0.29
CA LEU A 62 25.56 12.95 -0.47
C LEU A 62 26.51 12.57 0.68
N LEU A 63 25.96 12.09 1.80
CA LEU A 63 26.69 11.67 2.99
C LEU A 63 26.35 10.21 3.33
N THR A 64 27.35 9.42 3.73
CA THR A 64 27.11 8.02 4.16
C THR A 64 26.54 7.98 5.58
N ALA A 65 25.89 6.87 5.94
CA ALA A 65 25.36 6.68 7.29
C ALA A 65 26.47 6.77 8.35
N ASP A 66 27.61 6.11 8.13
CA ASP A 66 28.73 6.15 9.07
C ASP A 66 29.31 7.55 9.26
N ALA A 67 29.42 8.34 8.18
CA ALA A 67 29.91 9.72 8.25
C ALA A 67 28.90 10.64 8.97
N PHE A 68 27.59 10.42 8.76
CA PHE A 68 26.55 11.13 9.49
C PHE A 68 26.60 10.81 11.00
N GLU A 69 26.76 9.54 11.36
CA GLU A 69 26.85 9.11 12.76
C GLU A 69 28.06 9.72 13.48
N GLN A 70 29.22 9.79 12.82
CA GLN A 70 30.40 10.47 13.38
C GLN A 70 30.15 11.93 13.72
N ILE A 71 29.43 12.67 12.87
CA ILE A 71 29.07 14.08 13.13
C ILE A 71 28.04 14.14 14.26
N ARG A 72 27.04 13.24 14.26
CA ARG A 72 26.01 13.16 15.30
C ARG A 72 26.61 12.91 16.69
N ASP A 73 27.63 12.06 16.79
CA ASP A 73 28.29 11.75 18.06
C ASP A 73 28.90 13.00 18.71
N THR A 74 29.41 13.97 17.92
CA THR A 74 29.96 15.23 18.46
C THR A 74 28.92 16.10 19.19
N VAL A 75 27.66 16.02 18.76
CA VAL A 75 26.50 16.67 19.41
C VAL A 75 26.01 15.82 20.57
N ALA A 76 26.10 14.49 20.48
CA ALA A 76 25.71 13.58 21.57
C ALA A 76 26.59 13.76 22.82
N GLU A 77 27.85 14.16 22.65
CA GLU A 77 28.80 14.48 23.72
C GLU A 77 28.56 15.82 24.43
N LEU A 78 27.59 16.63 23.98
CA LEU A 78 27.24 17.88 24.65
C LEU A 78 26.68 17.64 26.07
N PRO A 79 27.03 18.48 27.07
CA PRO A 79 26.47 18.40 28.42
C PRO A 79 24.94 18.41 28.47
N GLU A 80 24.32 19.09 27.50
CA GLU A 80 22.88 19.24 27.32
C GLU A 80 22.12 17.93 27.01
N THR A 81 22.82 16.84 26.70
CA THR A 81 22.18 15.53 26.48
C THR A 81 21.87 14.76 27.77
N ASN A 82 22.42 15.19 28.91
CA ASN A 82 22.17 14.55 30.20
C ASN A 82 21.10 15.30 31.02
N PRO A 83 19.90 14.71 31.22
CA PRO A 83 18.81 15.36 31.95
C PRO A 83 19.10 15.58 33.45
N GLU A 84 20.11 14.93 34.03
CA GLU A 84 20.53 15.16 35.42
C GLU A 84 21.38 16.45 35.56
N ASN A 85 21.94 16.97 34.46
CA ASN A 85 22.93 18.04 34.48
C ASN A 85 22.42 19.41 33.98
N ALA A 86 21.24 19.50 33.36
CA ALA A 86 20.71 20.76 32.84
C ALA A 86 19.16 20.84 32.94
N PRO A 87 18.59 21.94 33.48
CA PRO A 87 17.18 22.24 33.25
C PRO A 87 16.92 22.44 31.75
N TRP A 88 15.70 22.17 31.29
CA TRP A 88 15.28 22.35 29.88
C TRP A 88 15.37 23.82 29.44
N GLY A 89 16.57 24.24 29.03
CA GLY A 89 16.83 25.55 28.44
C GLY A 89 16.93 25.49 26.90
N PRO A 90 17.07 26.66 26.24
CA PRO A 90 17.14 26.76 24.78
C PRO A 90 18.18 25.80 24.13
N SER A 91 19.39 25.71 24.69
CA SER A 91 20.46 24.82 24.17
C SER A 91 20.07 23.33 24.24
N CYS A 92 19.37 22.90 25.30
CA CYS A 92 18.88 21.53 25.44
C CYS A 92 17.84 21.18 24.37
N TYR A 93 16.92 22.11 24.10
CA TYR A 93 15.94 21.95 23.02
C TYR A 93 16.61 21.88 21.64
N MET A 94 17.63 22.70 21.38
CA MET A 94 18.39 22.63 20.13
C MET A 94 19.13 21.29 19.97
N THR A 95 19.76 20.83 21.04
CA THR A 95 20.47 19.54 21.08
C THR A 95 19.51 18.39 20.78
N ALA A 96 18.36 18.33 21.48
CA ALA A 96 17.35 17.32 21.23
C ALA A 96 16.79 17.40 19.80
N ALA A 97 16.49 18.60 19.30
CA ALA A 97 15.96 18.77 17.94
C ALA A 97 16.93 18.25 16.88
N THR A 98 18.21 18.63 16.96
CA THR A 98 19.24 18.27 15.99
C THR A 98 19.60 16.78 16.01
N LEU A 99 19.64 16.14 17.19
CA LEU A 99 19.83 14.69 17.29
C LEU A 99 18.70 13.89 16.62
N HIS A 100 17.50 14.47 16.51
CA HIS A 100 16.36 13.85 15.82
C HIS A 100 16.27 14.20 14.32
N ALA A 101 17.22 14.92 13.73
CA ALA A 101 17.19 15.34 12.32
C ALA A 101 17.43 14.18 11.31
N ARG A 102 17.90 13.01 11.77
CA ARG A 102 18.13 11.82 10.92
C ARG A 102 16.85 11.23 10.31
N GLY A 103 15.69 11.49 10.90
CA GLY A 103 14.39 11.21 10.30
C GLY A 103 13.84 9.78 10.44
N ASP A 104 14.44 8.85 11.20
CA ASP A 104 13.99 7.45 11.42
C ASP A 104 12.66 7.34 12.21
N GLY A 105 11.59 7.99 11.73
CA GLY A 105 10.36 8.25 12.48
C GLY A 105 10.50 9.34 13.54
N SER A 106 11.59 10.12 13.50
CA SER A 106 11.95 11.11 14.51
C SER A 106 11.59 12.56 14.17
N ALA A 107 11.06 12.82 12.97
CA ALA A 107 10.78 14.18 12.50
C ALA A 107 9.78 14.94 13.41
N LYS A 108 8.79 14.24 14.00
CA LYS A 108 7.88 14.81 15.01
C LYS A 108 8.59 15.29 16.27
N PHE A 109 9.63 14.60 16.70
CA PHE A 109 10.40 14.99 17.88
C PHE A 109 11.27 16.20 17.57
N ALA A 110 11.95 16.21 16.42
CA ALA A 110 12.70 17.38 15.97
C ALA A 110 11.83 18.64 15.91
N ALA A 111 10.63 18.52 15.31
CA ALA A 111 9.65 19.60 15.21
C ALA A 111 9.15 20.08 16.58
N SER A 112 8.80 19.13 17.47
CA SER A 112 8.32 19.45 18.83
C SER A 112 9.39 20.14 19.68
N PHE A 113 10.63 19.65 19.67
CA PHE A 113 11.72 20.26 20.43
C PHE A 113 12.08 21.65 19.87
N ALA A 114 12.08 21.83 18.55
CA ALA A 114 12.28 23.14 17.93
C ALA A 114 11.20 24.15 18.38
N ALA A 115 9.93 23.75 18.37
CA ALA A 115 8.83 24.62 18.75
C ALA A 115 8.84 25.00 20.25
N ARG A 116 9.03 24.01 21.13
CA ARG A 116 9.13 24.24 22.59
C ARG A 116 10.36 25.06 22.95
N GLY A 117 11.48 24.84 22.25
CA GLY A 117 12.69 25.64 22.41
C GLY A 117 12.46 27.10 22.05
N LEU A 118 11.85 27.39 20.90
CA LEU A 118 11.52 28.77 20.51
C LEU A 118 10.53 29.41 21.48
N ALA A 119 9.54 28.67 21.97
CA ALA A 119 8.61 29.15 22.98
C ALA A 119 9.30 29.45 24.33
N SER A 120 10.32 28.67 24.71
CA SER A 120 11.09 28.91 25.94
C SER A 120 11.87 30.23 25.95
N LEU A 121 12.12 30.83 24.77
CA LEU A 121 12.70 32.18 24.69
C LEU A 121 11.70 33.30 25.03
N ALA A 122 10.39 33.00 24.99
CA ALA A 122 9.33 33.99 25.15
C ALA A 122 8.78 34.08 26.58
N GLY A 123 8.83 32.99 27.34
CA GLY A 123 8.29 32.94 28.69
C GLY A 123 8.44 31.57 29.35
N GLU A 124 7.94 31.47 30.58
CA GLU A 124 7.84 30.21 31.32
C GLU A 124 6.89 29.23 30.61
N GLU A 125 7.13 27.94 30.79
CA GLU A 125 6.28 26.90 30.19
C GLU A 125 4.81 27.08 30.61
N ASP A 126 3.90 26.86 29.66
CA ASP A 126 2.45 27.08 29.79
C ASP A 126 2.00 28.54 30.05
N SER A 127 2.89 29.54 30.00
CA SER A 127 2.48 30.95 30.03
C SER A 127 1.74 31.35 28.74
N PRO A 128 0.91 32.41 28.76
CA PRO A 128 0.24 32.90 27.55
C PRO A 128 1.21 33.25 26.41
N GLU A 129 2.37 33.82 26.73
CA GLU A 129 3.42 34.17 25.76
C GLU A 129 4.07 32.92 25.17
N TRP A 130 4.35 31.92 26.01
CA TRP A 130 4.90 30.63 25.58
C TRP A 130 3.94 29.89 24.65
N LEU A 131 2.65 29.79 25.03
CA LEU A 131 1.62 29.15 24.21
C LEU A 131 1.40 29.87 22.87
N ALA A 132 1.48 31.21 22.86
CA ALA A 132 1.35 31.99 21.64
C ALA A 132 2.49 31.70 20.64
N VAL A 133 3.75 31.64 21.12
CA VAL A 133 4.90 31.31 20.28
C VAL A 133 4.88 29.86 19.84
N LEU A 134 4.52 28.93 20.72
CA LEU A 134 4.36 27.52 20.38
C LEU A 134 3.33 27.35 19.26
N THR A 135 2.14 27.92 19.42
CA THR A 135 1.05 27.81 18.43
C THR A 135 1.43 28.44 17.09
N ALA A 136 2.13 29.58 17.12
CA ALA A 136 2.61 30.25 15.92
C ALA A 136 3.66 29.41 15.17
N GLU A 137 4.60 28.81 15.90
CA GLU A 137 5.61 27.93 15.30
C GLU A 137 4.98 26.62 14.79
N GLU A 138 4.04 26.00 15.51
CA GLU A 138 3.30 24.83 15.04
C GLU A 138 2.54 25.12 13.75
N THR A 139 1.91 26.29 13.64
CA THR A 139 1.26 26.74 12.40
C THR A 139 2.26 26.88 11.27
N ALA A 140 3.42 27.49 11.53
CA ALA A 140 4.49 27.63 10.54
C ALA A 140 5.13 26.28 10.15
N GLN A 141 5.10 25.28 11.03
CA GLN A 141 5.52 23.91 10.72
C GLN A 141 4.51 23.20 9.82
N CYS A 142 3.20 23.41 10.05
CA CYS A 142 2.16 22.91 9.13
C CYS A 142 2.35 23.46 7.71
N ASP A 143 2.70 24.74 7.57
CA ASP A 143 2.97 25.34 6.26
C ASP A 143 4.20 24.73 5.58
N ARG A 144 5.26 24.43 6.34
CA ARG A 144 6.44 23.71 5.83
C ARG A 144 6.12 22.27 5.42
N LEU A 145 5.23 21.59 6.15
CA LEU A 145 4.76 20.26 5.73
C LEU A 145 4.01 20.35 4.39
N ARG A 146 3.18 21.38 4.18
CA ARG A 146 2.51 21.59 2.88
C ARG A 146 3.50 21.99 1.78
N ASP A 147 4.54 22.74 2.11
CA ASP A 147 5.60 23.10 1.16
C ASP A 147 6.43 21.89 0.71
N ILE A 148 6.81 21.01 1.64
CA ILE A 148 7.62 19.82 1.33
C ILE A 148 6.77 18.72 0.68
N PHE A 149 5.56 18.48 1.19
CA PHE A 149 4.75 17.32 0.79
C PHE A 149 3.66 17.64 -0.23
N GLY A 150 3.25 18.90 -0.39
CA GLY A 150 2.12 19.28 -1.23
C GLY A 150 0.82 18.65 -0.73
N SER A 151 0.02 18.09 -1.65
CA SER A 151 -1.10 17.22 -1.29
C SER A 151 -0.63 15.76 -1.21
N PRO A 152 -0.59 15.13 -0.01
CA PRO A 152 -0.26 13.72 0.12
C PRO A 152 -1.38 12.81 -0.42
N PHE A 153 -2.54 13.37 -0.76
CA PHE A 153 -3.67 12.65 -1.36
C PHE A 153 -3.69 12.77 -2.89
N ARG A 154 -2.79 13.54 -3.49
CA ARG A 154 -2.58 13.64 -4.94
C ARG A 154 -1.14 14.12 -5.18
N PRO A 155 -0.13 13.26 -4.97
CA PRO A 155 1.26 13.61 -5.24
C PRO A 155 1.41 14.00 -6.71
N PHE A 156 1.82 15.24 -6.93
CA PHE A 156 1.90 15.80 -8.27
C PHE A 156 3.20 15.38 -8.97
N ARG A 157 3.11 15.14 -10.28
CA ARG A 157 4.25 14.86 -11.16
C ARG A 157 4.07 15.49 -12.53
N PHE A 158 5.17 15.99 -13.09
CA PHE A 158 5.21 16.37 -14.49
C PHE A 158 5.41 15.14 -15.38
N PRO A 159 4.77 15.07 -16.56
CA PRO A 159 5.03 14.01 -17.52
C PRO A 159 6.53 13.96 -17.91
N PRO A 160 7.18 12.78 -17.95
CA PRO A 160 8.60 12.68 -18.30
C PRO A 160 8.94 13.27 -19.68
N ALA A 161 8.03 13.11 -20.66
CA ALA A 161 8.17 13.69 -21.98
C ALA A 161 8.13 15.23 -21.96
N TRP A 162 7.27 15.83 -21.13
CA TRP A 162 7.20 17.28 -20.96
C TRP A 162 8.46 17.81 -20.26
N LEU A 163 8.94 17.13 -19.22
CA LEU A 163 10.20 17.50 -18.53
C LEU A 163 11.43 17.45 -19.44
N ALA A 164 11.44 16.55 -20.43
CA ALA A 164 12.51 16.43 -21.41
C ALA A 164 12.48 17.54 -22.49
N ASN A 165 11.31 18.14 -22.72
CA ASN A 165 11.06 19.08 -23.81
C ASN A 165 10.65 20.47 -23.27
N GLU A 166 9.35 20.77 -23.23
CA GLU A 166 8.80 22.09 -22.91
C GLU A 166 9.17 22.56 -21.49
N GLY A 167 9.28 21.63 -20.55
CA GLY A 167 9.63 21.88 -19.14
C GLY A 167 11.13 22.12 -18.87
N ARG A 168 12.00 21.99 -19.88
CA ARG A 168 13.47 22.09 -19.68
C ARG A 168 13.92 23.41 -19.05
N PRO A 169 13.44 24.60 -19.46
CA PRO A 169 13.84 25.87 -18.84
C PRO A 169 13.40 25.98 -17.37
N ALA A 170 12.19 25.51 -17.05
CA ALA A 170 11.70 25.48 -15.67
C ALA A 170 12.55 24.53 -14.79
N ARG A 171 12.98 23.40 -15.35
CA ARG A 171 13.86 22.44 -14.68
C ARG A 171 15.27 23.00 -14.45
N GLU A 172 15.80 23.79 -15.38
CA GLU A 172 17.10 24.47 -15.22
C GLU A 172 17.02 25.52 -14.09
N LEU A 173 16.00 26.38 -14.09
CA LEU A 173 15.79 27.32 -13.00
C LEU A 173 15.59 26.62 -11.66
N ALA A 174 14.81 25.52 -11.62
CA ALA A 174 14.63 24.75 -10.38
C ALA A 174 15.96 24.24 -9.79
N ARG A 175 16.94 23.85 -10.62
CA ARG A 175 18.29 23.47 -10.14
C ARG A 175 19.04 24.64 -9.54
N GLU A 176 18.93 25.82 -10.15
CA GLU A 176 19.56 27.04 -9.65
C GLU A 176 18.98 27.45 -8.29
N ILE A 177 17.66 27.37 -8.15
CA ILE A 177 16.96 27.65 -6.88
C ILE A 177 17.42 26.66 -5.81
N GLU A 178 17.41 25.37 -6.12
CA GLU A 178 17.77 24.32 -5.16
C GLU A 178 19.23 24.43 -4.71
N ALA A 179 20.13 24.95 -5.55
CA ALA A 179 21.53 25.18 -5.19
C ALA A 179 21.73 26.32 -4.17
N LYS A 180 20.76 27.22 -4.02
CA LYS A 180 20.81 28.29 -3.01
C LYS A 180 20.51 27.75 -1.62
N ILE A 181 21.08 28.38 -0.59
CA ILE A 181 20.80 28.05 0.82
C ILE A 181 19.41 28.54 1.24
N ARG A 182 18.93 29.62 0.62
CA ARG A 182 17.61 30.23 0.87
C ARG A 182 16.85 30.32 -0.43
N HIS A 183 15.59 29.89 -0.41
CA HIS A 183 14.67 30.02 -1.53
C HIS A 183 13.91 31.34 -1.38
N GLU A 184 14.22 32.31 -2.24
CA GLU A 184 13.58 33.63 -2.21
C GLU A 184 12.25 33.58 -2.97
N GLN A 185 11.26 34.37 -2.52
CA GLN A 185 9.95 34.40 -3.18
C GLN A 185 10.04 34.84 -4.65
N GLU A 186 11.01 35.70 -4.98
CA GLU A 186 11.22 36.20 -6.34
C GLU A 186 11.63 35.08 -7.31
N ASP A 187 12.44 34.14 -6.84
CA ASP A 187 12.86 32.98 -7.63
C ASP A 187 11.68 32.08 -8.00
N LEU A 188 10.79 31.81 -7.04
CA LEU A 188 9.61 30.97 -7.26
C LEU A 188 8.53 31.67 -8.07
N ALA A 189 8.36 33.00 -7.92
CA ALA A 189 7.50 33.78 -8.79
C ALA A 189 7.99 33.71 -10.26
N ALA A 190 9.30 33.84 -10.49
CA ALA A 190 9.89 33.69 -11.82
C ALA A 190 9.71 32.26 -12.37
N LEU A 191 9.79 31.24 -11.51
CA LEU A 191 9.49 29.87 -11.86
C LEU A 191 8.02 29.70 -12.30
N ALA A 192 7.07 30.32 -11.60
CA ALA A 192 5.65 30.28 -11.95
C ALA A 192 5.40 30.82 -13.37
N ASP A 193 6.03 31.94 -13.71
CA ASP A 193 5.90 32.56 -15.04
C ASP A 193 6.55 31.70 -16.14
N LEU A 194 7.62 30.97 -15.83
CA LEU A 194 8.20 29.99 -16.77
C LEU A 194 7.28 28.78 -16.94
N LEU A 195 6.69 28.27 -15.87
CA LEU A 195 5.76 27.15 -15.91
C LEU A 195 4.53 27.45 -16.77
N GLU A 196 3.91 28.63 -16.59
CA GLU A 196 2.78 29.06 -17.42
C GLU A 196 3.17 29.18 -18.91
N ARG A 197 4.35 29.75 -19.21
CA ARG A 197 4.86 29.85 -20.59
C ARG A 197 5.17 28.49 -21.21
N ALA A 198 5.59 27.52 -20.41
CA ALA A 198 5.83 26.14 -20.83
C ALA A 198 4.52 25.31 -20.94
N GLY A 199 3.35 25.93 -20.71
CA GLY A 199 2.05 25.29 -20.86
C GLY A 199 1.60 24.48 -19.64
N CYS A 200 2.19 24.70 -18.47
CA CYS A 200 1.66 24.13 -17.22
C CYS A 200 0.34 24.83 -16.84
N ASP A 201 -0.75 24.08 -16.82
CA ASP A 201 -2.11 24.55 -16.50
C ASP A 201 -2.58 24.14 -15.09
N ASP A 202 -1.76 23.40 -14.35
CA ASP A 202 -2.06 23.00 -12.99
C ASP A 202 -2.01 24.19 -12.03
N ARG A 203 -3.20 24.67 -11.64
CA ARG A 203 -3.35 25.81 -10.73
C ARG A 203 -2.72 25.59 -9.36
N SER A 204 -2.61 24.34 -8.88
CA SER A 204 -2.00 24.06 -7.58
C SER A 204 -0.50 24.36 -7.61
N VAL A 205 0.18 24.00 -8.70
CA VAL A 205 1.60 24.28 -8.94
C VAL A 205 1.82 25.79 -9.02
N ILE A 206 1.04 26.47 -9.87
CA ILE A 206 1.20 27.91 -10.09
C ILE A 206 0.90 28.71 -8.80
N ASN A 207 -0.19 28.36 -8.09
CA ASN A 207 -0.54 29.03 -6.85
C ASN A 207 0.51 28.79 -5.76
N HIS A 208 1.09 27.59 -5.69
CA HIS A 208 2.16 27.30 -4.74
C HIS A 208 3.37 28.20 -4.96
N CYS A 209 3.84 28.34 -6.21
CA CYS A 209 4.96 29.22 -6.55
C CYS A 209 4.67 30.71 -6.34
N ARG A 210 3.40 31.13 -6.42
CA ARG A 210 2.99 32.55 -6.28
C ARG A 210 2.60 32.95 -4.87
N THR A 211 2.23 32.00 -4.01
CA THR A 211 1.81 32.29 -2.64
C THR A 211 3.03 32.75 -1.84
N PRO A 212 3.01 33.95 -1.23
CA PRO A 212 4.11 34.39 -0.38
C PRO A 212 4.26 33.45 0.82
N GLY A 213 5.42 32.84 0.99
CA GLY A 213 5.66 31.88 2.07
C GLY A 213 7.13 31.51 2.25
N THR A 214 7.44 30.80 3.33
CA THR A 214 8.80 30.32 3.59
C THR A 214 8.97 28.96 2.88
N HIS A 215 9.46 28.99 1.65
CA HIS A 215 9.82 27.77 0.94
C HIS A 215 11.12 27.19 1.49
N VAL A 216 11.16 25.87 1.63
CA VAL A 216 12.31 25.14 2.16
C VAL A 216 12.81 24.12 1.15
N ARG A 217 14.03 23.62 1.37
CA ARG A 217 14.61 22.56 0.54
C ARG A 217 13.72 21.32 0.58
N GLY A 218 13.51 20.68 -0.57
CA GLY A 218 12.53 19.58 -0.71
C GLY A 218 11.10 20.02 -1.01
N CYS A 219 10.90 21.29 -1.37
CA CYS A 219 9.63 21.81 -1.90
C CYS A 219 9.08 20.88 -2.99
N TRP A 220 7.79 20.54 -2.90
CA TRP A 220 7.17 19.52 -3.76
C TRP A 220 7.20 19.88 -5.26
N VAL A 221 7.13 21.17 -5.61
CA VAL A 221 7.22 21.62 -7.02
C VAL A 221 8.64 21.46 -7.57
N LEU A 222 9.65 21.83 -6.78
CA LEU A 222 11.06 21.70 -7.20
C LEU A 222 11.43 20.23 -7.36
N ASP A 223 11.05 19.38 -6.40
CA ASP A 223 11.28 17.93 -6.50
C ASP A 223 10.59 17.33 -7.75
N ALA A 224 9.36 17.74 -8.06
CA ALA A 224 8.64 17.29 -9.25
C ALA A 224 9.34 17.72 -10.56
N LEU A 225 9.88 18.94 -10.63
CA LEU A 225 10.63 19.43 -11.80
C LEU A 225 11.97 18.73 -11.97
N LEU A 226 12.65 18.43 -10.86
CA LEU A 226 13.94 17.76 -10.88
C LEU A 226 13.81 16.27 -11.22
N GLY A 227 12.61 15.70 -11.09
CA GLY A 227 12.32 14.29 -11.29
C GLY A 227 12.75 13.44 -10.09
N ARG A 228 12.73 14.03 -8.89
CA ARG A 228 13.02 13.32 -7.64
C ARG A 228 11.77 12.55 -7.20
N ASP A 229 11.97 11.53 -6.35
CA ASP A 229 10.88 10.71 -5.83
C ASP A 229 9.78 11.55 -5.18
N SER A 230 8.53 11.08 -5.32
CA SER A 230 7.38 11.86 -4.84
C SER A 230 7.38 11.96 -3.31
N ALA A 231 6.55 12.88 -2.80
CA ALA A 231 6.47 13.15 -1.36
C ALA A 231 6.05 11.95 -0.50
N VAL A 232 5.54 10.93 -1.16
CA VAL A 232 4.95 9.74 -0.56
C VAL A 232 5.61 8.51 -1.16
N ARG A 233 5.55 7.40 -0.45
CA ARG A 233 5.92 6.12 -1.02
C ARG A 233 4.98 5.81 -2.18
N GLU A 234 5.55 5.52 -3.35
CA GLU A 234 4.75 5.12 -4.50
C GLU A 234 4.47 3.63 -4.48
N GLY A 235 3.24 3.30 -4.82
CA GLY A 235 2.75 1.95 -4.94
C GLY A 235 2.49 1.57 -6.39
N LEU A 236 1.30 1.04 -6.64
CA LEU A 236 0.85 0.64 -7.97
C LEU A 236 0.40 1.88 -8.75
N THR A 237 1.19 2.28 -9.75
CA THR A 237 1.01 3.56 -10.47
C THR A 237 0.75 3.41 -11.97
N THR A 238 0.93 2.21 -12.52
CA THR A 238 0.68 1.90 -13.93
C THR A 238 -0.30 0.74 -14.10
N GLU A 239 -0.90 0.60 -15.28
CA GLU A 239 -1.73 -0.56 -15.62
C GLU A 239 -0.95 -1.88 -15.42
N ALA A 240 0.32 -1.90 -15.84
CA ALA A 240 1.19 -3.06 -15.69
C ALA A 240 1.46 -3.38 -14.22
N ASP A 241 1.60 -2.38 -13.34
CA ASP A 241 1.81 -2.61 -11.91
C ASP A 241 0.62 -3.34 -11.30
N TRP A 242 -0.60 -2.95 -11.67
CA TRP A 242 -1.84 -3.59 -11.19
C TRP A 242 -1.99 -5.01 -11.72
N GLN A 243 -1.72 -5.23 -13.01
CA GLN A 243 -1.81 -6.56 -13.65
C GLN A 243 -0.73 -7.54 -13.18
N SER A 244 0.43 -7.03 -12.75
CA SER A 244 1.56 -7.84 -12.27
C SER A 244 1.74 -7.81 -10.75
N CYS A 245 0.79 -7.22 -10.03
CA CYS A 245 0.86 -7.10 -8.59
C CYS A 245 0.92 -8.49 -7.96
N GLY A 246 1.98 -8.77 -7.20
CA GLY A 246 2.17 -10.06 -6.52
C GLY A 246 1.60 -10.10 -5.09
N ASP A 247 1.03 -9.00 -4.62
CA ASP A 247 0.44 -8.88 -3.29
C ASP A 247 -1.08 -8.63 -3.42
N PRO A 248 -1.93 -9.52 -2.88
CA PRO A 248 -3.37 -9.40 -3.09
C PRO A 248 -3.98 -8.28 -2.23
N ALA A 249 -3.31 -7.86 -1.15
CA ALA A 249 -3.80 -6.83 -0.22
C ALA A 249 -4.24 -5.51 -0.90
N PRO A 250 -3.41 -4.85 -1.74
CA PRO A 250 -3.83 -3.64 -2.44
C PRO A 250 -4.95 -3.90 -3.45
N ILE A 251 -4.95 -5.04 -4.14
CA ILE A 251 -6.00 -5.41 -5.10
C ILE A 251 -7.34 -5.58 -4.39
N LEU A 252 -7.40 -6.33 -3.31
CA LEU A 252 -8.62 -6.54 -2.54
C LEU A 252 -9.16 -5.25 -1.97
N HIS A 253 -8.28 -4.38 -1.47
CA HIS A 253 -8.67 -3.07 -0.99
C HIS A 253 -9.32 -2.24 -2.10
N PHE A 254 -8.74 -2.23 -3.30
CA PHE A 254 -9.32 -1.54 -4.47
C PHE A 254 -10.64 -2.15 -4.96
N LEU A 255 -10.79 -3.48 -4.86
CA LEU A 255 -11.99 -4.20 -5.28
C LEU A 255 -13.12 -4.12 -4.23
N ARG A 256 -12.89 -3.55 -3.04
CA ARG A 256 -13.95 -3.35 -2.03
C ARG A 256 -15.15 -2.63 -2.64
N GLY A 257 -16.33 -3.21 -2.44
CA GLY A 257 -17.59 -2.67 -2.98
C GLY A 257 -17.77 -2.84 -4.49
N LYS A 258 -16.90 -3.60 -5.17
CA LYS A 258 -16.98 -3.90 -6.61
C LYS A 258 -17.26 -5.38 -6.84
N GLY A 259 -17.83 -5.69 -8.00
CA GLY A 259 -18.07 -7.08 -8.42
C GLY A 259 -19.33 -7.72 -7.83
N THR A 260 -19.72 -8.84 -8.42
CA THR A 260 -20.91 -9.61 -8.02
C THR A 260 -20.57 -10.63 -6.94
N GLU A 261 -21.59 -11.08 -6.20
CA GLU A 261 -21.46 -12.18 -5.22
C GLU A 261 -20.82 -13.43 -5.87
N ARG A 262 -21.20 -13.73 -7.11
CA ARG A 262 -20.65 -14.83 -7.91
C ARG A 262 -19.13 -14.73 -8.06
N LYS A 263 -18.59 -13.58 -8.49
CA LYS A 263 -17.13 -13.43 -8.70
C LYS A 263 -16.35 -13.60 -7.40
N TRP A 264 -16.83 -13.01 -6.31
CA TRP A 264 -16.18 -13.15 -5.00
C TRP A 264 -16.25 -14.58 -4.45
N ARG A 265 -17.33 -15.30 -4.72
CA ARG A 265 -17.45 -16.72 -4.35
C ARG A 265 -16.52 -17.60 -5.20
N LEU A 266 -16.37 -17.31 -6.50
CA LEU A 266 -15.41 -17.98 -7.38
C LEU A 266 -13.96 -17.72 -6.95
N PHE A 267 -13.65 -16.50 -6.49
CA PHE A 267 -12.35 -16.19 -5.89
C PHE A 267 -12.07 -17.07 -4.66
N ALA A 268 -13.01 -17.13 -3.70
CA ALA A 268 -12.86 -17.97 -2.52
C ALA A 268 -12.70 -19.46 -2.86
N VAL A 269 -13.45 -19.96 -3.85
CA VAL A 269 -13.34 -21.34 -4.35
C VAL A 269 -11.98 -21.59 -4.99
N ALA A 270 -11.48 -20.67 -5.82
CA ALA A 270 -10.16 -20.78 -6.44
C ALA A 270 -9.04 -20.81 -5.39
N CYS A 271 -9.07 -19.93 -4.37
CA CYS A 271 -8.10 -19.97 -3.26
C CYS A 271 -8.12 -21.32 -2.52
N CYS A 272 -9.30 -21.84 -2.21
CA CYS A 272 -9.42 -23.12 -1.49
C CYS A 272 -9.02 -24.33 -2.34
N ARG A 273 -9.26 -24.31 -3.66
CA ARG A 273 -8.79 -25.37 -4.58
C ARG A 273 -7.27 -25.53 -4.54
N ARG A 274 -6.51 -24.46 -4.30
CA ARG A 274 -5.05 -24.54 -4.16
C ARG A 274 -4.61 -25.41 -2.99
N ILE A 275 -5.34 -25.33 -1.89
CA ILE A 275 -5.09 -26.11 -0.67
C ILE A 275 -5.97 -27.37 -0.58
N GLU A 276 -6.64 -27.78 -1.66
CA GLU A 276 -7.60 -28.89 -1.66
C GLU A 276 -6.99 -30.19 -1.12
N HIS A 277 -5.72 -30.44 -1.44
CA HIS A 277 -4.94 -31.58 -0.95
C HIS A 277 -4.77 -31.60 0.58
N LEU A 278 -4.90 -30.45 1.26
CA LEU A 278 -4.89 -30.33 2.72
C LEU A 278 -6.28 -30.50 3.36
N ILE A 279 -7.36 -30.45 2.55
CA ILE A 279 -8.75 -30.59 3.01
C ILE A 279 -9.09 -32.07 3.13
N THR A 280 -8.96 -32.59 4.34
CA THR A 280 -9.22 -34.01 4.66
C THR A 280 -10.62 -34.27 5.24
N ASP A 281 -11.23 -33.28 5.89
CA ASP A 281 -12.58 -33.41 6.46
C ASP A 281 -13.64 -33.30 5.34
N GLU A 282 -14.46 -34.35 5.17
CA GLU A 282 -15.53 -34.42 4.17
C GLU A 282 -16.55 -33.29 4.32
N ARG A 283 -16.81 -32.82 5.54
CA ARG A 283 -17.70 -31.68 5.79
C ARG A 283 -17.14 -30.39 5.20
N SER A 284 -15.81 -30.21 5.27
CA SER A 284 -15.13 -29.07 4.66
C SER A 284 -15.10 -29.18 3.13
N ARG A 285 -14.91 -30.37 2.57
CA ARG A 285 -15.02 -30.61 1.11
C ARG A 285 -16.42 -30.31 0.60
N HIS A 286 -17.45 -30.77 1.32
CA HIS A 286 -18.84 -30.49 0.97
C HIS A 286 -19.15 -28.99 0.97
N ALA A 287 -18.63 -28.23 1.94
CA ALA A 287 -18.76 -26.77 1.94
C ALA A 287 -18.14 -26.14 0.69
N MET A 288 -16.95 -26.60 0.26
CA MET A 288 -16.31 -26.12 -0.95
C MET A 288 -17.13 -26.42 -2.22
N GLU A 289 -17.67 -27.62 -2.33
CA GLU A 289 -18.54 -28.01 -3.44
C GLU A 289 -19.82 -27.16 -3.48
N MET A 290 -20.44 -26.90 -2.31
CA MET A 290 -21.63 -26.05 -2.23
C MET A 290 -21.33 -24.61 -2.60
N ALA A 291 -20.18 -24.06 -2.18
CA ALA A 291 -19.75 -22.73 -2.59
C ALA A 291 -19.57 -22.63 -4.11
N ALA A 292 -18.95 -23.64 -4.74
CA ALA A 292 -18.81 -23.70 -6.20
C ALA A 292 -20.16 -23.79 -6.91
N ARG A 293 -21.07 -24.67 -6.46
CA ARG A 293 -22.43 -24.78 -7.02
C ARG A 293 -23.24 -23.50 -6.85
N SER A 294 -23.13 -22.83 -5.72
CA SER A 294 -23.81 -21.56 -5.45
C SER A 294 -23.32 -20.45 -6.37
N ALA A 295 -22.03 -20.36 -6.63
CA ALA A 295 -21.47 -19.39 -7.57
C ALA A 295 -22.06 -19.55 -8.99
N GLU A 296 -22.39 -20.78 -9.38
CA GLU A 296 -23.02 -21.10 -10.66
C GLU A 296 -24.55 -21.04 -10.63
N GLY A 297 -25.17 -20.63 -9.52
CA GLY A 297 -26.62 -20.58 -9.36
C GLY A 297 -27.30 -21.95 -9.23
N ALA A 298 -26.51 -23.02 -8.99
CA ALA A 298 -26.97 -24.41 -8.87
C ALA A 298 -27.19 -24.88 -7.42
N ALA A 299 -27.12 -23.97 -6.45
CA ALA A 299 -27.43 -24.23 -5.05
C ALA A 299 -28.40 -23.18 -4.50
N THR A 300 -29.36 -23.63 -3.69
CA THR A 300 -30.32 -22.78 -3.00
C THR A 300 -29.71 -22.10 -1.78
N LYS A 301 -30.33 -21.01 -1.32
CA LYS A 301 -29.93 -20.34 -0.08
C LYS A 301 -30.00 -21.26 1.14
N GLU A 302 -30.96 -22.19 1.16
CA GLU A 302 -31.13 -23.13 2.27
C GLU A 302 -30.04 -24.21 2.29
N GLU A 303 -29.64 -24.73 1.12
CA GLU A 303 -28.49 -25.63 1.00
C GLU A 303 -27.19 -24.93 1.45
N MET A 304 -27.02 -23.66 1.07
CA MET A 304 -25.87 -22.86 1.49
C MET A 304 -25.82 -22.63 3.01
N GLU A 305 -26.95 -22.28 3.65
CA GLU A 305 -26.99 -22.12 5.12
C GLU A 305 -26.73 -23.44 5.85
N LYS A 306 -27.19 -24.59 5.33
CA LYS A 306 -26.89 -25.91 5.89
C LYS A 306 -25.40 -26.23 5.80
N ALA A 307 -24.80 -26.08 4.62
CA ALA A 307 -23.37 -26.30 4.42
C ALA A 307 -22.53 -25.38 5.30
N ARG A 308 -22.98 -24.12 5.46
CA ARG A 308 -22.36 -23.14 6.34
C ARG A 308 -22.42 -23.51 7.81
N ALA A 309 -23.58 -23.96 8.31
CA ALA A 309 -23.72 -24.41 9.70
C ALA A 309 -22.78 -25.59 9.99
N ILE A 310 -22.70 -26.55 9.07
CA ILE A 310 -21.79 -27.69 9.17
C ILE A 310 -20.31 -27.23 9.16
N ALA A 311 -19.94 -26.33 8.24
CA ALA A 311 -18.57 -25.81 8.20
C ALA A 311 -18.21 -24.99 9.46
N GLN A 312 -19.18 -24.32 10.07
CA GLN A 312 -18.98 -23.62 11.34
C GLN A 312 -18.68 -24.59 12.47
N GLU A 313 -19.41 -25.70 12.55
CA GLU A 313 -19.17 -26.75 13.54
C GLU A 313 -17.75 -27.31 13.41
N VAL A 314 -17.28 -27.60 12.19
CA VAL A 314 -15.91 -28.06 11.93
C VAL A 314 -14.87 -27.02 12.38
N GLN A 315 -15.10 -25.74 12.06
CA GLN A 315 -14.22 -24.65 12.48
C GLN A 315 -14.13 -24.57 14.01
N ASP A 316 -15.27 -24.62 14.69
CA ASP A 316 -15.31 -24.52 16.16
C ASP A 316 -14.68 -25.76 16.82
N GLU A 317 -14.88 -26.96 16.28
CA GLU A 317 -14.22 -28.20 16.73
C GLU A 317 -12.70 -28.11 16.59
N THR A 318 -12.21 -27.71 15.42
CA THR A 318 -10.77 -27.61 15.13
C THR A 318 -10.10 -26.51 15.94
N PHE A 319 -10.74 -25.37 16.14
CA PHE A 319 -10.24 -24.28 16.98
C PHE A 319 -10.13 -24.69 18.45
N ARG A 320 -11.13 -25.39 19.00
CA ARG A 320 -11.06 -25.93 20.38
C ARG A 320 -9.93 -26.94 20.53
N ALA A 321 -9.73 -27.78 19.52
CA ALA A 321 -8.65 -28.77 19.53
C ALA A 321 -7.26 -28.13 19.44
N GLU A 322 -7.10 -27.12 18.57
CA GLU A 322 -5.89 -26.29 18.46
C GLU A 322 -5.54 -25.66 19.81
N TYR A 323 -6.48 -24.96 20.45
CA TYR A 323 -6.26 -24.32 21.75
C TYR A 323 -5.88 -25.32 22.85
N SER A 324 -6.49 -26.51 22.86
CA SER A 324 -6.15 -27.57 23.81
C SER A 324 -4.70 -28.04 23.62
N VAL A 325 -4.27 -28.24 22.37
CA VAL A 325 -2.91 -28.69 22.05
C VAL A 325 -1.90 -27.59 22.33
N GLU A 326 -2.21 -26.34 21.99
CA GLU A 326 -1.35 -25.19 22.32
C GLU A 326 -1.07 -25.10 23.82
N ALA A 327 -2.09 -25.31 24.66
CA ALA A 327 -1.95 -25.35 26.11
C ALA A 327 -1.11 -26.56 26.60
N GLU A 328 -1.32 -27.75 26.03
CA GLU A 328 -0.51 -28.96 26.33
C GLU A 328 0.97 -28.77 25.96
N GLU A 329 1.25 -28.06 24.88
CA GLU A 329 2.58 -27.78 24.34
C GLU A 329 3.22 -26.53 24.98
N ASN A 330 2.62 -25.98 26.04
CA ASN A 330 3.08 -24.76 26.75
C ASN A 330 3.31 -23.56 25.82
N PHE A 331 2.41 -23.37 24.85
CA PHE A 331 2.49 -22.29 23.85
C PHE A 331 3.75 -22.34 22.97
N CYS A 332 4.42 -23.50 22.88
CA CYS A 332 5.50 -23.74 21.95
C CYS A 332 4.96 -24.15 20.57
N MET A 333 5.64 -23.71 19.51
CA MET A 333 5.36 -24.20 18.17
C MET A 333 6.00 -25.58 17.98
N THR A 334 5.19 -26.64 18.05
CA THR A 334 5.62 -28.03 17.84
C THR A 334 4.95 -28.61 16.59
N PRO A 335 5.49 -29.67 15.97
CA PRO A 335 4.85 -30.30 14.80
C PRO A 335 3.41 -30.74 15.07
N ARG A 336 3.13 -31.25 16.28
CA ARG A 336 1.77 -31.57 16.72
C ARG A 336 0.91 -30.32 16.75
N HIS A 337 1.37 -29.22 17.36
CA HIS A 337 0.62 -27.96 17.35
C HIS A 337 0.39 -27.45 15.91
N ALA A 338 1.41 -27.50 15.04
CA ALA A 338 1.32 -27.07 13.64
C ALA A 338 0.29 -27.87 12.82
N GLU A 339 0.16 -29.18 13.05
CA GLU A 339 -0.88 -30.02 12.45
C GLU A 339 -2.28 -29.47 12.76
N PHE A 340 -2.54 -29.10 14.03
CA PHE A 340 -3.83 -28.57 14.45
C PHE A 340 -4.08 -27.14 13.92
N CYS A 341 -3.06 -26.27 13.91
CA CYS A 341 -3.15 -24.95 13.26
C CYS A 341 -3.51 -25.10 11.78
N ARG A 342 -2.87 -26.02 11.06
CA ARG A 342 -3.18 -26.29 9.65
C ARG A 342 -4.63 -26.73 9.47
N ARG A 343 -5.12 -27.68 10.28
CA ARG A 343 -6.52 -28.16 10.22
C ARG A 343 -7.52 -27.04 10.50
N SER A 344 -7.24 -26.21 11.51
CA SER A 344 -8.02 -25.04 11.86
C SER A 344 -8.09 -24.04 10.69
N LEU A 345 -6.96 -23.71 10.07
CA LEU A 345 -6.89 -22.78 8.94
C LEU A 345 -7.62 -23.32 7.70
N VAL A 346 -7.50 -24.62 7.42
CA VAL A 346 -8.25 -25.29 6.35
C VAL A 346 -9.76 -25.23 6.60
N ALA A 347 -10.21 -25.52 7.83
CA ALA A 347 -11.63 -25.45 8.19
C ALA A 347 -12.17 -24.02 8.05
N ARG A 348 -11.38 -23.01 8.47
CA ARG A 348 -11.70 -21.60 8.30
C ARG A 348 -11.81 -21.22 6.82
N ALA A 349 -10.93 -21.72 5.96
CA ALA A 349 -10.96 -21.44 4.52
C ALA A 349 -12.26 -21.99 3.89
N ALA A 350 -12.59 -23.25 4.19
CA ALA A 350 -13.83 -23.88 3.74
C ALA A 350 -15.07 -23.14 4.24
N ARG A 351 -15.07 -22.71 5.51
CA ARG A 351 -16.16 -21.93 6.09
C ARG A 351 -16.31 -20.54 5.46
N SER A 352 -15.22 -19.92 5.04
CA SER A 352 -15.23 -18.63 4.34
C SER A 352 -15.90 -18.74 2.96
N ALA A 353 -15.66 -19.84 2.22
CA ALA A 353 -16.26 -20.05 0.90
C ALA A 353 -17.81 -20.10 0.92
N VAL A 354 -18.40 -20.55 2.02
CA VAL A 354 -19.85 -20.60 2.26
C VAL A 354 -20.38 -19.43 3.10
N CYS A 355 -19.66 -18.31 3.16
CA CYS A 355 -20.19 -17.10 3.80
C CYS A 355 -21.44 -16.57 3.09
N ARG A 356 -22.27 -15.83 3.83
CA ARG A 356 -23.51 -15.24 3.32
C ARG A 356 -23.25 -14.23 2.22
N ASP A 357 -22.35 -13.29 2.48
CA ASP A 357 -21.92 -12.30 1.49
C ASP A 357 -20.38 -12.24 1.46
N PRO A 358 -19.73 -12.69 0.37
CA PRO A 358 -18.30 -12.58 0.21
C PRO A 358 -17.86 -11.18 -0.24
N ARG A 359 -18.68 -10.12 -0.09
CA ARG A 359 -18.34 -8.75 -0.48
C ARG A 359 -18.18 -7.79 0.68
N THR A 360 -18.60 -8.17 1.89
CA THR A 360 -18.68 -7.27 3.07
C THR A 360 -17.69 -7.70 4.15
N PRO A 361 -16.44 -7.22 4.14
CA PRO A 361 -15.40 -7.79 5.00
C PRO A 361 -15.42 -7.27 6.45
N ASP A 362 -15.88 -6.04 6.72
CA ASP A 362 -15.43 -5.35 7.95
C ASP A 362 -16.48 -4.62 8.81
N ALA A 363 -17.73 -4.37 8.39
CA ALA A 363 -18.58 -3.42 9.14
C ALA A 363 -20.06 -3.77 9.37
N GLU A 364 -20.70 -4.55 8.48
CA GLU A 364 -22.15 -4.83 8.59
C GLU A 364 -22.47 -6.25 9.05
N LEU A 365 -21.45 -7.10 9.16
CA LEU A 365 -21.58 -8.46 9.67
C LEU A 365 -21.34 -8.46 11.19
N ALA A 366 -21.93 -9.43 11.90
CA ALA A 366 -21.60 -9.67 13.30
C ALA A 366 -20.06 -9.85 13.43
N ARG A 367 -19.47 -9.41 14.55
CA ARG A 367 -18.00 -9.44 14.78
C ARG A 367 -17.35 -10.77 14.36
N ASP A 368 -18.00 -11.88 14.70
CA ASP A 368 -17.54 -13.24 14.39
C ASP A 368 -17.56 -13.56 12.88
N GLU A 369 -18.45 -12.94 12.11
CA GLU A 369 -18.57 -13.12 10.65
C GLU A 369 -17.55 -12.26 9.87
N ALA A 370 -17.25 -11.05 10.35
CA ALA A 370 -16.20 -10.20 9.79
C ALA A 370 -14.79 -10.79 10.00
N GLU A 371 -14.53 -11.36 11.19
CA GLU A 371 -13.26 -12.06 11.47
C GLU A 371 -13.11 -13.39 10.70
N ALA A 372 -14.22 -13.97 10.23
CA ALA A 372 -14.25 -15.23 9.49
C ALA A 372 -14.09 -15.08 7.96
N TRP A 373 -14.45 -13.93 7.38
CA TRP A 373 -14.32 -13.71 5.94
C TRP A 373 -13.04 -12.97 5.59
N ARG A 374 -12.00 -13.72 5.21
CA ARG A 374 -10.72 -13.18 4.72
C ARG A 374 -10.09 -14.15 3.71
N PRO A 375 -10.68 -14.33 2.52
CA PRO A 375 -10.23 -15.36 1.57
C PRO A 375 -8.86 -15.09 0.92
N SER A 376 -8.11 -14.09 1.40
CA SER A 376 -7.09 -13.40 0.62
C SER A 376 -5.64 -13.79 0.80
N ASP A 377 -5.24 -14.46 1.87
CA ASP A 377 -3.81 -14.71 2.16
C ASP A 377 -3.65 -15.46 3.47
N GLU A 378 -4.29 -15.01 4.55
CA GLU A 378 -3.90 -15.53 5.88
C GLU A 378 -4.36 -16.99 6.13
N TRP A 379 -5.36 -17.51 5.41
CA TRP A 379 -5.94 -18.86 5.61
C TRP A 379 -5.20 -19.89 4.77
N ALA A 380 -5.13 -19.69 3.47
CA ALA A 380 -4.46 -20.60 2.55
C ALA A 380 -2.93 -20.52 2.73
N GLY A 381 -2.36 -19.31 2.80
CA GLY A 381 -0.95 -19.09 3.11
C GLY A 381 -0.58 -19.60 4.51
N GLY A 382 -1.46 -19.39 5.49
CA GLY A 382 -1.32 -19.98 6.82
C GLY A 382 -1.32 -21.51 6.79
N ALA A 383 -2.31 -22.15 6.16
CA ALA A 383 -2.40 -23.61 6.09
C ALA A 383 -1.14 -24.24 5.47
N LEU A 384 -0.62 -23.64 4.40
CA LEU A 384 0.61 -24.12 3.75
C LEU A 384 1.86 -23.86 4.60
N ARG A 385 1.94 -22.69 5.25
CA ARG A 385 3.00 -22.38 6.22
C ARG A 385 3.05 -23.43 7.33
N PHE A 386 1.91 -23.75 7.95
CA PHE A 386 1.85 -24.74 9.02
C PHE A 386 2.04 -26.18 8.52
N HIS A 387 1.68 -26.47 7.27
CA HIS A 387 2.03 -27.75 6.64
C HIS A 387 3.55 -27.94 6.51
N ILE A 388 4.31 -26.89 6.15
CA ILE A 388 5.78 -26.95 6.15
C ILE A 388 6.28 -27.26 7.56
N TYR A 389 5.81 -26.51 8.57
CA TYR A 389 6.21 -26.72 9.96
C TYR A 389 5.96 -28.14 10.45
N GLU A 390 4.80 -28.73 10.14
CA GLU A 390 4.43 -30.11 10.49
C GLU A 390 5.43 -31.14 9.92
N ASN A 391 5.90 -30.94 8.68
CA ASN A 391 6.72 -31.91 7.95
C ASN A 391 8.24 -31.69 8.10
N MET A 392 8.68 -30.73 8.92
CA MET A 392 10.10 -30.37 9.06
C MET A 392 11.01 -31.50 9.59
N HIS A 393 10.47 -32.49 10.31
CA HIS A 393 11.24 -33.64 10.78
C HIS A 393 11.89 -34.45 9.64
N GLU A 394 11.31 -34.40 8.42
CA GLU A 394 11.84 -35.08 7.24
C GLU A 394 13.08 -34.39 6.66
N TYR A 395 13.35 -33.13 7.05
CA TYR A 395 14.44 -32.30 6.51
C TYR A 395 15.77 -32.38 7.29
N ASN A 396 15.87 -33.28 8.28
CA ASN A 396 17.11 -33.60 9.02
C ASN A 396 17.86 -32.37 9.60
N THR A 397 17.13 -31.38 10.13
CA THR A 397 17.71 -30.24 10.84
C THR A 397 17.28 -30.26 12.31
N SER A 398 18.24 -30.49 13.20
CA SER A 398 18.04 -30.51 14.67
C SER A 398 17.86 -29.12 15.30
N ASN A 399 17.66 -28.07 14.50
CA ASN A 399 17.61 -26.69 14.99
C ASN A 399 16.32 -25.97 14.56
N TRP A 400 15.38 -25.87 15.50
CA TRP A 400 14.02 -25.34 15.35
C TRP A 400 13.92 -23.81 15.23
N GLN A 401 15.08 -23.12 15.15
CA GLN A 401 15.22 -21.70 14.86
C GLN A 401 15.94 -21.43 13.52
N ALA A 402 16.18 -22.46 12.71
CA ALA A 402 16.96 -22.33 11.50
C ALA A 402 16.31 -21.35 10.51
N GLU A 403 17.11 -20.39 10.05
CA GLU A 403 16.81 -19.46 8.95
C GLU A 403 16.13 -20.15 7.75
N VAL A 404 16.42 -21.43 7.53
CA VAL A 404 15.81 -22.31 6.51
C VAL A 404 14.29 -22.37 6.62
N VAL A 405 13.72 -22.48 7.83
CA VAL A 405 12.26 -22.56 8.02
C VAL A 405 11.62 -21.22 7.70
N LYS A 406 12.22 -20.12 8.17
CA LYS A 406 11.74 -18.76 7.86
C LYS A 406 11.78 -18.50 6.36
N GLN A 407 12.85 -18.93 5.69
CA GLN A 407 13.00 -18.80 4.25
C GLN A 407 11.97 -19.66 3.49
N ALA A 408 11.77 -20.93 3.87
CA ALA A 408 10.77 -21.79 3.24
C ALA A 408 9.35 -21.25 3.41
N VAL A 409 9.02 -20.78 4.62
CA VAL A 409 7.74 -20.13 4.93
C VAL A 409 7.54 -18.87 4.09
N HIS A 410 8.55 -18.00 4.01
CA HIS A 410 8.48 -16.76 3.22
C HIS A 410 8.31 -17.05 1.72
N VAL A 411 8.99 -18.07 1.18
CA VAL A 411 8.84 -18.50 -0.22
C VAL A 411 7.41 -18.95 -0.51
N VAL A 412 6.83 -19.77 0.37
CA VAL A 412 5.45 -20.25 0.20
C VAL A 412 4.44 -19.12 0.38
N ASP A 413 4.62 -18.25 1.37
CA ASP A 413 3.74 -17.09 1.59
C ASP A 413 3.72 -16.16 0.36
N THR A 414 4.91 -15.86 -0.17
CA THR A 414 5.07 -15.03 -1.38
C THR A 414 4.42 -15.69 -2.60
N ALA A 415 4.60 -17.01 -2.77
CA ALA A 415 4.00 -17.75 -3.87
C ALA A 415 2.46 -17.78 -3.80
N GLU A 416 1.89 -17.98 -2.61
CA GLU A 416 0.44 -17.97 -2.41
C GLU A 416 -0.17 -16.58 -2.62
N ARG A 417 0.46 -15.53 -2.08
CA ARG A 417 0.04 -14.14 -2.32
C ARG A 417 0.00 -13.83 -3.81
N ARG A 418 1.05 -14.21 -4.52
CA ARG A 418 1.12 -14.02 -5.97
C ARG A 418 0.00 -14.78 -6.69
N ALA A 419 -0.21 -16.04 -6.35
CA ALA A 419 -1.28 -16.84 -6.96
C ALA A 419 -2.67 -16.23 -6.71
N HIS A 420 -2.95 -15.71 -5.52
CA HIS A 420 -4.21 -15.02 -5.23
C HIS A 420 -4.36 -13.74 -6.05
N SER A 421 -3.28 -12.99 -6.23
CA SER A 421 -3.29 -11.79 -7.07
C SER A 421 -3.55 -12.13 -8.54
N GLU A 422 -2.96 -13.22 -9.04
CA GLU A 422 -3.22 -13.74 -10.39
C GLU A 422 -4.68 -14.18 -10.56
N ILE A 423 -5.27 -14.87 -9.56
CA ILE A 423 -6.71 -15.20 -9.55
C ILE A 423 -7.55 -13.92 -9.61
N LEU A 424 -7.24 -12.91 -8.79
CA LEU A 424 -7.99 -11.65 -8.79
C LEU A 424 -7.89 -10.93 -10.14
N CYS A 425 -6.71 -10.93 -10.78
CA CYS A 425 -6.53 -10.37 -12.11
C CYS A 425 -7.30 -11.14 -13.19
N ASP A 426 -7.40 -12.47 -13.08
CA ASP A 426 -8.21 -13.28 -14.00
C ASP A 426 -9.72 -13.04 -13.81
N LEU A 427 -10.18 -12.91 -12.57
CA LEU A 427 -11.60 -12.71 -12.28
C LEU A 427 -12.06 -11.26 -12.50
N PHE A 428 -11.22 -10.26 -12.24
CA PHE A 428 -11.57 -8.84 -12.23
C PHE A 428 -10.75 -8.00 -13.22
N GLY A 429 -10.11 -8.65 -14.20
CA GLY A 429 -9.26 -8.01 -15.20
C GLY A 429 -9.90 -6.80 -15.89
N GLU A 430 -11.23 -6.79 -16.04
CA GLU A 430 -11.98 -5.68 -16.61
C GLU A 430 -11.87 -4.37 -15.80
N LEU A 431 -11.42 -4.44 -14.53
CA LEU A 431 -11.28 -3.29 -13.64
C LEU A 431 -9.84 -2.76 -13.57
N PHE A 432 -8.87 -3.43 -14.19
CA PHE A 432 -7.44 -3.09 -14.16
C PHE A 432 -6.97 -2.48 -15.49
N GLY A 433 -7.67 -1.43 -15.94
CA GLY A 433 -7.25 -0.62 -17.08
C GLY A 433 -6.25 0.48 -16.72
N PRO A 434 -5.99 1.43 -17.65
CA PRO A 434 -5.11 2.55 -17.39
C PRO A 434 -5.45 3.30 -16.11
N PRO A 435 -4.46 3.79 -15.35
CA PRO A 435 -4.69 4.59 -14.16
C PRO A 435 -5.61 5.78 -14.45
N GLY A 436 -6.63 5.94 -13.62
CA GLY A 436 -7.52 7.10 -13.66
C GLY A 436 -6.91 8.31 -12.96
N ILE A 437 -7.72 9.37 -12.81
CA ILE A 437 -7.33 10.60 -12.11
C ILE A 437 -7.39 10.49 -10.57
N ASN A 438 -7.81 9.34 -10.05
CA ASN A 438 -7.97 9.10 -8.61
C ASN A 438 -6.82 8.23 -8.13
N GLY A 439 -6.38 8.45 -6.90
CA GLY A 439 -5.50 7.52 -6.20
C GLY A 439 -6.01 7.23 -4.80
N ALA A 440 -5.40 6.27 -4.15
CA ALA A 440 -5.66 5.94 -2.75
C ALA A 440 -4.39 5.42 -2.08
N TRP A 441 -4.37 5.54 -0.76
CA TRP A 441 -3.38 4.87 0.08
C TRP A 441 -3.77 3.41 0.25
N LEU A 442 -2.93 2.52 -0.24
CA LEU A 442 -3.18 1.08 -0.19
C LEU A 442 -2.07 0.39 0.59
N PRO A 443 -2.41 -0.67 1.35
CA PRO A 443 -1.39 -1.51 1.98
C PRO A 443 -0.59 -2.20 0.88
N ILE A 444 0.74 -2.17 0.98
CA ILE A 444 1.66 -2.86 0.08
C ILE A 444 2.71 -3.62 0.89
N GLY A 445 2.93 -4.87 0.51
CA GLY A 445 3.95 -5.74 1.08
C GLY A 445 3.50 -6.40 2.38
N GLU A 446 4.36 -7.27 2.91
CA GLU A 446 4.06 -8.10 4.08
C GLU A 446 3.77 -7.27 5.34
N ASP A 447 4.48 -6.14 5.52
CA ASP A 447 4.33 -5.23 6.66
C ASP A 447 3.08 -4.33 6.56
N LYS A 448 2.27 -4.48 5.50
CA LYS A 448 1.07 -3.67 5.22
C LYS A 448 1.35 -2.15 5.30
N GLN A 449 2.56 -1.74 4.93
CA GLN A 449 2.91 -0.33 4.85
C GLN A 449 2.07 0.33 3.76
N GLU A 450 1.66 1.58 3.96
CA GLU A 450 0.81 2.25 2.99
C GLU A 450 1.64 2.97 1.94
N ALA A 451 1.28 2.78 0.68
CA ALA A 451 1.83 3.52 -0.44
C ALA A 451 0.71 4.17 -1.24
N TRP A 452 1.02 5.30 -1.87
CA TRP A 452 0.10 5.97 -2.76
C TRP A 452 0.04 5.23 -4.10
N CYS A 453 -1.14 4.75 -4.45
CA CYS A 453 -1.42 4.08 -5.72
C CYS A 453 -2.36 4.94 -6.56
N THR A 454 -2.10 5.07 -7.86
CA THR A 454 -3.11 5.59 -8.78
C THR A 454 -4.08 4.47 -9.12
N LEU A 455 -5.37 4.69 -8.87
CA LEU A 455 -6.38 3.67 -9.02
C LEU A 455 -6.66 3.42 -10.51
N PRO A 456 -6.74 2.15 -10.96
CA PRO A 456 -7.05 1.84 -12.33
C PRO A 456 -8.48 2.21 -12.64
N SER A 457 -8.70 2.64 -13.88
CA SER A 457 -10.04 2.78 -14.44
C SER A 457 -10.51 1.45 -15.00
N ALA A 458 -11.83 1.24 -15.06
CA ALA A 458 -12.37 0.08 -15.76
C ALA A 458 -11.97 0.13 -17.24
N LEU A 459 -11.58 -1.02 -17.80
CA LEU A 459 -11.24 -1.13 -19.21
C LEU A 459 -12.45 -0.72 -20.05
N VAL A 460 -12.23 0.25 -20.94
CA VAL A 460 -13.21 0.65 -21.94
C VAL A 460 -12.80 0.01 -23.26
N PHE A 461 -13.42 -1.12 -23.58
CA PHE A 461 -13.24 -1.81 -24.86
C PHE A 461 -14.56 -1.83 -25.64
N ASN A 462 -14.47 -1.87 -26.97
CA ASN A 462 -15.63 -1.88 -27.85
C ASN A 462 -16.16 -3.31 -28.02
N PHE A 463 -16.99 -3.76 -27.08
CA PHE A 463 -17.66 -5.06 -27.19
C PHE A 463 -18.67 -5.06 -28.34
N ARG A 464 -18.38 -5.84 -29.38
CA ARG A 464 -19.22 -5.97 -30.57
C ARG A 464 -20.23 -7.11 -30.40
N ARG A 465 -21.52 -6.79 -30.42
CA ARG A 465 -22.59 -7.81 -30.32
C ARG A 465 -22.54 -8.83 -31.45
N GLU A 466 -21.94 -8.47 -32.58
CA GLU A 466 -21.69 -9.35 -33.73
C GLU A 466 -20.81 -10.55 -33.37
N TRP A 467 -19.95 -10.45 -32.35
CA TRP A 467 -19.15 -11.59 -31.86
C TRP A 467 -20.02 -12.74 -31.35
N LEU A 468 -21.18 -12.43 -30.76
CA LEU A 468 -22.10 -13.45 -30.23
C LEU A 468 -22.81 -14.25 -31.33
N THR A 469 -22.93 -13.69 -32.53
CA THR A 469 -23.56 -14.35 -33.68
C THR A 469 -22.55 -14.80 -34.75
N TRP A 470 -21.28 -14.38 -34.62
CA TRP A 470 -20.20 -14.70 -35.54
C TRP A 470 -20.08 -16.22 -35.75
N ASN A 471 -20.01 -16.61 -37.02
CA ASN A 471 -19.94 -18.01 -37.46
C ASN A 471 -20.96 -18.93 -36.75
N ARG A 472 -22.24 -18.50 -36.72
CA ARG A 472 -23.34 -19.22 -36.05
C ARG A 472 -23.11 -19.40 -34.54
N GLY A 473 -22.53 -18.41 -33.88
CA GLY A 473 -22.26 -18.41 -32.43
C GLY A 473 -21.04 -19.25 -32.03
N ALA A 474 -20.05 -19.39 -32.91
CA ALA A 474 -18.86 -20.19 -32.63
C ALA A 474 -18.08 -19.69 -31.40
N LEU A 475 -17.99 -18.37 -31.20
CA LEU A 475 -17.30 -17.76 -30.06
C LEU A 475 -17.95 -18.09 -28.71
N PRO A 476 -19.25 -17.78 -28.46
CA PRO A 476 -19.88 -18.13 -27.20
C PRO A 476 -19.96 -19.65 -26.97
N ASN A 477 -20.07 -20.47 -28.02
CA ASN A 477 -20.03 -21.93 -27.90
C ASN A 477 -18.64 -22.44 -27.47
N LEU A 478 -17.56 -21.87 -28.04
CA LEU A 478 -16.19 -22.20 -27.64
C LEU A 478 -15.91 -21.72 -26.21
N ALA A 479 -16.30 -20.49 -25.87
CA ALA A 479 -16.18 -19.95 -24.51
C ALA A 479 -16.92 -20.84 -23.49
N ARG A 480 -18.14 -21.28 -23.81
CA ARG A 480 -18.91 -22.20 -22.96
C ARG A 480 -18.24 -23.55 -22.80
N SER A 481 -17.76 -24.13 -23.90
CA SER A 481 -17.04 -25.41 -23.86
C SER A 481 -15.78 -25.34 -23.01
N ILE A 482 -15.02 -24.23 -23.11
CA ILE A 482 -13.82 -23.99 -22.29
C ILE A 482 -14.21 -23.89 -20.82
N TYR A 483 -15.24 -23.09 -20.52
CA TYR A 483 -15.73 -22.85 -19.17
C TYR A 483 -16.24 -24.13 -18.48
N GLU A 484 -17.14 -24.86 -19.13
CA GLU A 484 -17.78 -26.05 -18.56
C GLU A 484 -16.79 -27.19 -18.33
N ALA A 485 -15.82 -27.34 -19.25
CA ALA A 485 -14.79 -28.38 -19.16
C ALA A 485 -13.52 -27.95 -18.39
N GLU A 486 -13.44 -26.70 -17.94
CA GLU A 486 -12.25 -26.08 -17.33
C GLU A 486 -10.97 -26.25 -18.18
N GLN A 487 -11.11 -26.27 -19.52
CA GLN A 487 -10.02 -26.43 -20.49
C GLN A 487 -9.40 -25.09 -20.86
N PHE A 488 -8.87 -24.38 -19.86
CA PHE A 488 -8.36 -23.02 -20.04
C PHE A 488 -7.10 -22.94 -20.92
N ASP A 489 -6.40 -24.06 -21.12
CA ASP A 489 -5.33 -24.21 -22.11
C ASP A 489 -5.78 -23.91 -23.55
N ARG A 490 -7.08 -23.91 -23.82
CA ARG A 490 -7.68 -23.58 -25.13
C ARG A 490 -8.03 -22.10 -25.31
N LEU A 491 -7.79 -21.25 -24.31
CA LEU A 491 -8.05 -19.80 -24.42
C LEU A 491 -7.27 -19.10 -25.54
N PRO A 492 -6.02 -19.48 -25.88
CA PRO A 492 -5.35 -18.91 -27.06
C PRO A 492 -6.11 -19.18 -28.38
N ILE A 493 -6.79 -20.32 -28.50
CA ILE A 493 -7.63 -20.64 -29.67
C ILE A 493 -8.84 -19.69 -29.72
N LEU A 494 -9.42 -19.37 -28.56
CA LEU A 494 -10.50 -18.38 -28.47
C LEU A 494 -10.01 -16.97 -28.84
N ALA A 495 -8.77 -16.61 -28.48
CA ALA A 495 -8.15 -15.35 -28.88
C ALA A 495 -8.02 -15.24 -30.41
N ASP A 496 -7.52 -16.30 -31.06
CA ASP A 496 -7.36 -16.33 -32.52
C ASP A 496 -8.71 -16.26 -33.23
N ALA A 497 -9.74 -16.92 -32.68
CA ALA A 497 -11.10 -16.84 -33.20
C ALA A 497 -11.67 -15.41 -33.05
N LEU A 498 -11.43 -14.74 -31.92
CA LEU A 498 -11.84 -13.35 -31.70
C LEU A 498 -11.14 -12.37 -32.65
N GLU A 499 -9.83 -12.55 -32.84
CA GLU A 499 -9.03 -11.75 -33.78
C GLU A 499 -9.54 -11.94 -35.22
N THR A 500 -9.86 -13.18 -35.61
CA THR A 500 -10.51 -13.48 -36.90
C THR A 500 -11.90 -12.85 -37.03
N ALA A 501 -12.65 -12.75 -35.92
CA ALA A 501 -13.92 -12.04 -35.86
C ALA A 501 -13.77 -10.51 -35.84
N GLY A 502 -12.53 -9.98 -35.92
CA GLY A 502 -12.24 -8.55 -35.99
C GLY A 502 -12.07 -7.86 -34.64
N CYS A 503 -11.75 -8.61 -33.58
CA CYS A 503 -11.34 -8.03 -32.30
C CYS A 503 -9.95 -7.37 -32.42
N THR A 504 -9.85 -6.10 -32.01
CA THR A 504 -8.60 -5.33 -31.98
C THR A 504 -8.19 -4.93 -30.56
N GLU A 505 -8.91 -5.41 -29.56
CA GLU A 505 -8.73 -5.02 -28.16
C GLU A 505 -7.56 -5.80 -27.55
N SER A 506 -6.41 -5.13 -27.41
CA SER A 506 -5.17 -5.76 -26.92
C SER A 506 -5.33 -6.35 -25.53
N ALA A 507 -6.10 -5.72 -24.63
CA ALA A 507 -6.34 -6.24 -23.28
C ALA A 507 -7.03 -7.62 -23.31
N ILE A 508 -8.03 -7.81 -24.18
CA ILE A 508 -8.72 -9.10 -24.33
C ILE A 508 -7.77 -10.15 -24.92
N LEU A 509 -7.10 -9.81 -26.02
CA LEU A 509 -6.23 -10.76 -26.73
C LEU A 509 -5.01 -11.16 -25.90
N ASN A 510 -4.37 -10.20 -25.23
CA ASN A 510 -3.21 -10.46 -24.37
C ASN A 510 -3.60 -11.27 -23.13
N HIS A 511 -4.78 -11.03 -22.54
CA HIS A 511 -5.26 -11.84 -21.43
C HIS A 511 -5.47 -13.30 -21.84
N LEU A 512 -6.19 -13.55 -22.94
CA LEU A 512 -6.46 -14.91 -23.43
C LEU A 512 -5.22 -15.67 -23.92
N ARG A 513 -4.22 -14.95 -24.43
CA ARG A 513 -2.92 -15.49 -24.84
C ARG A 513 -1.93 -15.56 -23.69
N GLY A 514 -2.25 -14.94 -22.57
CA GLY A 514 -1.43 -14.93 -21.37
C GLY A 514 -1.26 -16.35 -20.83
N PRO A 515 -0.17 -16.62 -20.09
CA PRO A 515 0.09 -17.95 -19.57
C PRO A 515 -0.93 -18.43 -18.51
N GLY A 516 -1.84 -17.56 -18.04
CA GLY A 516 -2.69 -17.85 -16.89
C GLY A 516 -1.87 -18.03 -15.59
N PRO A 517 -2.52 -18.23 -14.44
CA PRO A 517 -3.63 -19.18 -14.33
C PRO A 517 -5.00 -18.56 -14.64
N HIS A 518 -5.85 -19.34 -15.30
CA HIS A 518 -7.24 -18.99 -15.59
C HIS A 518 -8.18 -19.87 -14.79
N HIS A 519 -9.28 -19.28 -14.34
CA HIS A 519 -10.24 -19.89 -13.44
C HIS A 519 -11.66 -19.67 -13.95
N ARG A 520 -12.61 -20.37 -13.33
CA ARG A 520 -14.02 -20.03 -13.47
C ARG A 520 -14.24 -18.59 -13.00
N GLY A 521 -14.95 -17.81 -13.81
CA GLY A 521 -15.15 -16.38 -13.58
C GLY A 521 -14.13 -15.50 -14.29
N CYS A 522 -13.24 -16.08 -15.12
CA CYS A 522 -12.41 -15.34 -16.06
C CYS A 522 -13.22 -14.25 -16.77
N TRP A 523 -12.77 -13.01 -16.66
CA TRP A 523 -13.55 -11.84 -17.08
C TRP A 523 -13.89 -11.83 -18.58
N VAL A 524 -13.02 -12.37 -19.43
CA VAL A 524 -13.28 -12.48 -20.89
C VAL A 524 -14.31 -13.56 -21.20
N LEU A 525 -14.28 -14.69 -20.48
CA LEU A 525 -15.31 -15.73 -20.64
C LEU A 525 -16.67 -15.21 -20.17
N ASP A 526 -16.71 -14.57 -18.99
CA ASP A 526 -17.92 -13.95 -18.47
C ASP A 526 -18.48 -12.89 -19.43
N LEU A 527 -17.62 -12.11 -20.09
CA LEU A 527 -18.00 -11.15 -21.12
C LEU A 527 -18.69 -11.82 -22.31
N LEU A 528 -18.12 -12.89 -22.86
CA LEU A 528 -18.68 -13.62 -24.01
C LEU A 528 -19.93 -14.43 -23.68
N LEU A 529 -20.07 -14.86 -22.43
CA LEU A 529 -21.23 -15.62 -21.94
C LEU A 529 -22.37 -14.71 -21.44
N GLY A 530 -22.13 -13.40 -21.34
CA GLY A 530 -23.10 -12.44 -20.83
C GLY A 530 -23.31 -12.54 -19.31
N TRP A 531 -22.29 -13.02 -18.59
CA TRP A 531 -22.29 -13.17 -17.12
C TRP A 531 -21.53 -12.04 -16.40
N GLY A 532 -20.95 -11.10 -17.15
CA GLY A 532 -20.20 -9.97 -16.63
C GLY A 532 -21.03 -8.94 -15.87
N SER A 533 -20.34 -8.13 -15.07
CA SER A 533 -20.85 -7.10 -14.14
C SER A 533 -21.55 -5.89 -14.79
N HIS A 534 -21.75 -5.90 -16.11
CA HIS A 534 -22.31 -4.76 -16.85
C HIS A 534 -23.84 -4.85 -16.98
N HIS A 535 -24.52 -4.45 -15.91
CA HIS A 535 -25.84 -3.82 -15.96
C HIS A 535 -25.88 -2.58 -15.08
#